data_AF-A0A1F7H1V2-F1
#
_entry.id   AF-A0A1F7H1V2-F1
#
_cell.length_a   1.000
_cell.length_b   1.000
_cell.length_c   1.000
_cell.angle_alpha   90.00
_cell.angle_beta   90.00
_cell.angle_gamma   90.00
#
_symmetry.space_group_name_H-M   'P 1'
#
loop_
_entity.id
_entity.type
_entity.pdbx_description
1 polymer ?
#
loop_
_entity_poly.entity_id
_entity_poly.type
_entity_poly.pdbx_seq_one_letter_code
_entity_poly.pdbx_strand_id
1 'polypeptide(L)'
;MKKAILVASFFYFAIFILASNVEARLLPRFQSKGGSRGVVYSGLIVSPRLRSDRKALIVVFNNLQKVKNVTYTLIYQTNGKDEGVSGSVDSSSGNNLSRELLFGTCSSGVCRYHANIANMKLEILSELPSGKKSIKRFRIRRI
;
A
#
# COMPACT_ATOMS: atom_id res chain seq x y z
N MET A 1 41.93 -14.12 -53.54
CA MET A 1 41.09 -14.79 -52.53
C MET A 1 41.81 -15.02 -51.19
N LYS A 2 43.06 -15.51 -51.15
CA LYS A 2 43.80 -15.77 -49.89
C LYS A 2 44.07 -14.54 -48.99
N LYS A 3 44.27 -13.34 -49.56
CA LYS A 3 44.55 -12.10 -48.79
C LYS A 3 43.33 -11.60 -47.98
N ALA A 4 42.11 -11.77 -48.51
CA ALA A 4 40.89 -11.35 -47.81
C ALA A 4 40.59 -12.24 -46.59
N ILE A 5 40.95 -13.53 -46.66
CA ILE A 5 40.77 -14.49 -45.57
C ILE A 5 41.72 -14.18 -44.40
N LEU A 6 42.96 -13.77 -44.70
CA LEU A 6 43.94 -13.37 -43.67
C LEU A 6 43.55 -12.06 -42.97
N VAL A 7 42.99 -11.09 -43.69
CA VAL A 7 42.51 -9.84 -43.07
C VAL A 7 41.29 -10.11 -42.17
N ALA A 8 40.38 -10.98 -42.61
CA ALA A 8 39.21 -11.35 -41.81
C ALA A 8 39.58 -12.11 -40.53
N SER A 9 40.60 -12.98 -40.55
CA SER A 9 41.04 -13.70 -39.34
C SER A 9 41.75 -12.76 -38.36
N PHE A 10 42.52 -11.79 -38.86
CA PHE A 10 43.18 -10.79 -38.01
C PHE A 10 42.16 -9.86 -37.35
N PHE A 11 41.08 -9.52 -38.06
CA PHE A 11 39.97 -8.73 -37.52
C PHE A 11 39.20 -9.50 -36.43
N TYR A 12 38.96 -10.81 -36.63
CA TYR A 12 38.34 -11.66 -35.61
C TYR A 12 39.22 -11.84 -34.36
N PHE A 13 40.55 -11.96 -34.54
CA PHE A 13 41.48 -12.08 -33.43
C PHE A 13 41.57 -10.77 -32.61
N ALA A 14 41.49 -9.61 -33.26
CA ALA A 14 41.47 -8.32 -32.57
C ALA A 14 40.23 -8.13 -31.68
N ILE A 15 39.05 -8.62 -32.11
CA ILE A 15 37.81 -8.53 -31.31
C ILE A 15 37.89 -9.37 -30.04
N PHE A 16 38.64 -10.48 -30.06
CA PHE A 16 38.78 -11.36 -28.89
C PHE A 16 39.66 -10.76 -27.79
N ILE A 17 40.62 -9.88 -28.14
CA ILE A 17 41.55 -9.27 -27.17
C ILE A 17 40.91 -8.09 -26.42
N LEU A 18 39.84 -7.47 -26.96
CA LEU A 18 39.14 -6.34 -26.32
C LEU A 18 38.03 -6.75 -25.33
N ALA A 19 37.78 -8.04 -25.15
CA ALA A 19 36.83 -8.54 -24.15
C ALA A 19 37.47 -8.50 -22.75
N SER A 20 37.53 -7.30 -22.16
CA SER A 20 37.93 -7.13 -20.76
C SER A 20 36.90 -7.78 -19.81
N ASN A 21 37.38 -8.55 -18.84
CA ASN A 21 36.55 -9.14 -17.79
C ASN A 21 36.16 -8.05 -16.78
N VAL A 22 34.90 -7.63 -16.81
CA VAL A 22 34.36 -6.67 -15.82
C VAL A 22 34.01 -7.44 -14.55
N GLU A 23 34.83 -7.27 -13.52
CA GLU A 23 34.57 -7.85 -12.21
C GLU A 23 33.59 -6.97 -11.42
N ALA A 24 32.41 -7.51 -11.14
CA ALA A 24 31.35 -6.79 -10.44
C ALA A 24 31.74 -6.55 -8.97
N ARG A 25 32.07 -5.32 -8.62
CA ARG A 25 32.32 -4.92 -7.23
C ARG A 25 30.99 -4.83 -6.48
N LEU A 26 30.81 -5.67 -5.47
CA LEU A 26 29.66 -5.60 -4.57
C LEU A 26 29.71 -4.31 -3.76
N LEU A 27 28.70 -3.46 -3.92
CA LEU A 27 28.56 -2.24 -3.11
C LEU A 27 28.31 -2.63 -1.64
N PRO A 28 28.87 -1.90 -0.67
CA PRO A 28 28.66 -2.16 0.75
C PRO A 28 27.16 -2.07 1.06
N ARG A 29 26.59 -3.19 1.53
CA ARG A 29 25.20 -3.25 1.95
C ARG A 29 25.07 -2.46 3.25
N PHE A 30 24.34 -1.35 3.19
CA PHE A 30 24.07 -0.50 4.35
C PHE A 30 23.37 -1.32 5.44
N GLN A 31 24.10 -1.71 6.49
CA GLN A 31 23.52 -2.32 7.67
C GLN A 31 22.91 -1.21 8.53
N SER A 32 21.59 -1.02 8.42
CA SER A 32 20.87 -0.18 9.38
C SER A 32 20.90 -0.87 10.74
N LYS A 33 21.81 -0.44 11.63
CA LYS A 33 21.67 -0.70 13.07
C LYS A 33 20.32 -0.13 13.49
N GLY A 34 19.37 -1.04 13.76
CA GLY A 34 18.01 -0.73 14.16
C GLY A 34 17.96 -0.08 15.54
N GLY A 35 18.22 1.23 15.58
CA GLY A 35 17.67 2.06 16.63
C GLY A 35 16.16 2.19 16.38
N SER A 36 15.35 1.57 17.24
CA SER A 36 13.91 1.84 17.31
C SER A 36 13.71 3.32 17.67
N ARG A 37 13.76 4.19 16.66
CA ARG A 37 13.23 5.53 16.78
C ARG A 37 11.72 5.36 16.85
N GLY A 38 11.16 5.51 18.06
CA GLY A 38 9.72 5.56 18.24
C GLY A 38 9.13 6.51 17.20
N VAL A 39 8.23 5.99 16.36
CA VAL A 39 7.60 6.78 15.31
C VAL A 39 6.72 7.82 16.00
N VAL A 40 7.21 9.06 16.12
CA VAL A 40 6.39 10.18 16.56
C VAL A 40 5.38 10.45 15.45
N TYR A 41 4.18 9.89 15.57
CA TYR A 41 3.08 10.16 14.65
C TYR A 41 2.62 11.61 14.85
N SER A 42 3.18 12.52 14.05
CA SER A 42 2.76 13.92 13.97
C SER A 42 1.35 14.09 13.34
N GLY A 43 0.75 13.02 12.81
CA GLY A 43 -0.54 13.07 12.11
C GLY A 43 -1.57 12.03 12.58
N LEU A 44 -2.62 11.90 11.77
CA LEU A 44 -3.69 10.91 11.93
C LEU A 44 -3.15 9.49 12.10
N ILE A 45 -3.64 8.79 13.12
CA ILE A 45 -3.37 7.37 13.34
C ILE A 45 -4.61 6.60 12.89
N VAL A 46 -4.39 5.56 12.07
CA VAL A 46 -5.48 4.70 11.58
C VAL A 46 -5.13 3.25 11.86
N SER A 47 -6.06 2.53 12.47
CA SER A 47 -5.91 1.14 12.86
C SER A 47 -7.10 0.32 12.37
N PRO A 48 -6.99 -0.31 11.19
CA PRO A 48 -8.01 -1.21 10.69
C PRO A 48 -7.89 -2.59 11.34
N ARG A 49 -9.02 -3.18 11.73
CA ARG A 49 -9.12 -4.53 12.28
C ARG A 49 -10.35 -5.22 11.73
N LEU A 50 -10.22 -6.48 11.35
CA LEU A 50 -11.34 -7.31 10.94
C LEU A 50 -12.23 -7.61 12.17
N ARG A 51 -13.55 -7.44 12.04
CA ARG A 51 -14.51 -7.84 13.08
C ARG A 51 -14.40 -9.34 13.33
N SER A 52 -14.71 -9.80 14.54
CA SER A 52 -14.59 -11.21 14.95
C SER A 52 -15.35 -12.17 14.03
N ASP A 53 -16.53 -11.78 13.58
CA ASP A 53 -17.38 -12.53 12.65
C ASP A 53 -16.98 -12.39 11.17
N ARG A 54 -15.95 -11.57 10.89
CA ARG A 54 -15.40 -11.27 9.56
C ARG A 54 -16.40 -10.64 8.58
N LYS A 55 -17.51 -10.10 9.07
CA LYS A 55 -18.55 -9.44 8.27
C LYS A 55 -18.39 -7.92 8.17
N ALA A 56 -17.38 -7.37 8.84
CA ALA A 56 -17.05 -5.95 8.77
C ALA A 56 -15.56 -5.69 9.00
N LEU A 57 -15.09 -4.53 8.53
CA LEU A 57 -13.82 -3.94 8.92
C LEU A 57 -14.07 -2.79 9.90
N ILE A 58 -13.52 -2.89 11.10
CA ILE A 58 -13.54 -1.82 12.09
C ILE A 58 -12.32 -0.93 11.83
N VAL A 59 -12.54 0.36 11.59
CA VAL A 59 -11.49 1.34 11.34
C VAL A 59 -11.50 2.35 12.47
N VAL A 60 -10.44 2.33 13.28
CA VAL A 60 -10.25 3.29 14.36
C VAL A 60 -9.37 4.44 13.88
N PHE A 61 -9.88 5.65 14.03
CA PHE A 61 -9.20 6.90 13.76
C PHE A 61 -8.85 7.57 15.09
N ASN A 62 -7.59 7.94 15.28
CA ASN A 62 -7.14 8.72 16.43
C ASN A 62 -6.38 9.97 15.95
N ASN A 63 -6.39 11.02 16.77
CA ASN A 63 -5.80 12.33 16.45
C ASN A 63 -6.51 13.05 15.29
N LEU A 64 -7.85 12.96 15.21
CA LEU A 64 -8.63 13.62 14.16
C LEU A 64 -8.52 15.16 14.17
N GLN A 65 -8.31 15.79 15.33
CA GLN A 65 -8.01 17.22 15.48
C GLN A 65 -6.72 17.67 14.79
N LYS A 66 -5.81 16.74 14.44
CA LYS A 66 -4.58 17.07 13.69
C LYS A 66 -4.82 17.15 12.18
N VAL A 67 -6.01 16.81 11.70
CA VAL A 67 -6.39 16.81 10.29
C VAL A 67 -7.66 17.62 10.09
N LYS A 68 -7.80 18.20 8.90
CA LYS A 68 -8.99 18.93 8.49
C LYS A 68 -10.10 17.97 8.07
N ASN A 69 -9.76 16.95 7.28
CA ASN A 69 -10.70 15.96 6.78
C ASN A 69 -9.99 14.63 6.52
N VAL A 70 -10.72 13.53 6.61
CA VAL A 70 -10.29 12.18 6.28
C VAL A 70 -11.36 11.53 5.43
N THR A 71 -11.01 11.15 4.20
CA THR A 71 -11.84 10.30 3.35
C THR A 71 -11.30 8.88 3.42
N TYR A 72 -12.18 7.91 3.60
CA TYR A 72 -11.83 6.50 3.57
C TYR A 72 -12.61 5.76 2.49
N THR A 73 -11.95 4.81 1.84
CA THR A 73 -12.54 3.93 0.84
C THR A 73 -12.05 2.51 1.05
N LEU A 74 -12.98 1.61 1.36
CA LEU A 74 -12.76 0.18 1.41
C LEU A 74 -13.26 -0.42 0.09
N ILE A 75 -12.40 -1.16 -0.58
CA ILE A 75 -12.75 -1.99 -1.75
C ILE A 75 -12.46 -3.45 -1.38
N TYR A 76 -13.37 -4.35 -1.72
CA TYR A 76 -13.23 -5.77 -1.49
C TYR A 76 -13.92 -6.56 -2.59
N GLN A 77 -13.56 -7.83 -2.73
CA GLN A 77 -14.17 -8.75 -3.68
C GLN A 77 -15.19 -9.65 -3.00
N THR A 78 -16.31 -9.90 -3.66
CA THR A 78 -17.32 -10.89 -3.29
C THR A 78 -17.82 -11.60 -4.54
N ASN A 79 -17.83 -12.92 -4.53
CA ASN A 79 -18.34 -13.73 -5.65
C ASN A 79 -17.81 -13.29 -7.04
N GLY A 80 -16.54 -12.91 -7.13
CA GLY A 80 -15.90 -12.47 -8.37
C GLY A 80 -16.18 -11.03 -8.80
N LYS A 81 -16.85 -10.22 -7.98
CA LYS A 81 -17.14 -8.79 -8.24
C LYS A 81 -16.51 -7.90 -7.17
N ASP A 82 -16.12 -6.69 -7.56
CA ASP A 82 -15.66 -5.66 -6.63
C ASP A 82 -16.86 -4.92 -6.03
N GLU A 83 -16.84 -4.75 -4.71
CA GLU A 83 -17.79 -3.97 -3.92
C GLU A 83 -17.01 -2.99 -3.03
N GLY A 84 -17.68 -1.98 -2.48
CA GLY A 84 -16.99 -1.01 -1.64
C GLY A 84 -17.87 -0.21 -0.70
N VAL A 85 -17.20 0.40 0.28
CA VAL A 85 -17.78 1.32 1.25
C VAL A 85 -16.87 2.54 1.35
N SER A 86 -17.43 3.72 1.22
CA SER A 86 -16.70 4.98 1.37
C SER A 86 -17.38 5.92 2.35
N GLY A 87 -16.63 6.87 2.87
CA GLY A 87 -17.15 7.92 3.72
C GLY A 87 -16.07 8.91 4.13
N SER A 88 -16.46 9.87 4.95
CA SER A 88 -15.56 10.89 5.48
C SER A 88 -15.79 11.14 6.96
N VAL A 89 -14.73 11.56 7.65
CA VAL A 89 -14.73 11.97 9.04
C VAL A 89 -13.80 13.15 9.22
N ASP A 90 -14.11 14.01 10.18
CA ASP A 90 -13.31 15.18 10.53
C ASP A 90 -13.26 15.35 12.06
N SER A 91 -12.65 16.45 12.50
CA SER A 91 -12.50 16.77 13.91
C SER A 91 -13.82 17.06 14.64
N SER A 92 -14.92 17.37 13.92
CA SER A 92 -16.24 17.57 14.54
C SER A 92 -16.81 16.26 15.09
N SER A 93 -16.34 15.12 14.58
CA SER A 93 -16.71 13.79 15.07
C SER A 93 -15.94 13.36 16.35
N GLY A 94 -15.11 14.25 16.91
CA GLY A 94 -14.26 13.98 18.07
C GLY A 94 -12.81 13.65 17.71
N ASN A 95 -11.93 13.57 18.72
CA ASN A 95 -10.51 13.23 18.55
C ASN A 95 -10.31 11.77 18.11
N ASN A 96 -11.11 10.87 18.69
CA ASN A 96 -11.05 9.43 18.43
C ASN A 96 -12.43 8.93 17.98
N LEU A 97 -12.45 8.14 16.92
CA LEU A 97 -13.68 7.65 16.31
C LEU A 97 -13.47 6.25 15.74
N SER A 98 -14.48 5.40 15.88
CA SER A 98 -14.53 4.10 15.23
C SER A 98 -15.60 4.10 14.15
N ARG A 99 -15.27 3.63 12.95
CA ARG A 99 -16.23 3.36 11.87
C ARG A 99 -16.25 1.88 11.56
N GLU A 100 -17.46 1.36 11.42
CA GLU A 100 -17.69 -0.01 11.01
C GLU A 100 -18.06 -0.05 9.53
N LEU A 101 -17.22 -0.70 8.73
CA LEU A 101 -17.39 -0.83 7.29
C LEU A 101 -17.88 -2.26 6.99
N LEU A 102 -19.18 -2.39 6.76
CA LEU A 102 -19.81 -3.70 6.55
C LEU A 102 -19.45 -4.27 5.18
N PHE A 103 -19.18 -5.58 5.13
CA PHE A 103 -19.11 -6.32 3.88
C PHE A 103 -20.51 -6.75 3.47
N GLY A 104 -21.32 -5.79 3.02
CA GLY A 104 -22.71 -6.03 2.70
C GLY A 104 -23.46 -4.75 2.41
N THR A 105 -24.77 -4.90 2.24
CA THR A 105 -25.70 -3.79 2.06
C THR A 105 -26.72 -3.79 3.19
N CYS A 106 -27.14 -2.62 3.63
CA CYS A 106 -28.19 -2.48 4.63
C CYS A 106 -29.33 -1.65 4.06
N SER A 107 -30.56 -2.10 4.27
CA SER A 107 -31.77 -1.37 3.91
C SER A 107 -32.78 -1.50 5.04
N SER A 108 -33.37 -0.38 5.46
CA SER A 108 -34.37 -0.31 6.54
C SER A 108 -33.96 -1.04 7.83
N GLY A 109 -32.67 -0.93 8.22
CA GLY A 109 -32.13 -1.54 9.44
C GLY A 109 -31.75 -3.03 9.32
N VAL A 110 -31.98 -3.67 8.17
CA VAL A 110 -31.59 -5.07 7.94
C VAL A 110 -30.38 -5.11 7.01
N CYS A 111 -29.31 -5.76 7.48
CA CYS A 111 -28.07 -5.91 6.71
C CYS A 111 -27.96 -7.31 6.09
N ARG A 112 -27.73 -7.34 4.77
CA ARG A 112 -27.37 -8.55 4.02
C ARG A 112 -25.88 -8.57 3.78
N TYR A 113 -25.21 -9.54 4.40
CA TYR A 113 -23.77 -9.70 4.31
C TYR A 113 -23.37 -10.46 3.04
N HIS A 114 -22.31 -9.99 2.42
CA HIS A 114 -21.67 -10.63 1.28
C HIS A 114 -20.83 -11.84 1.73
N ALA A 115 -20.75 -12.85 0.87
CA ALA A 115 -19.95 -14.05 1.11
C ALA A 115 -18.64 -14.02 0.31
N ASN A 116 -17.71 -14.94 0.61
CA ASN A 116 -16.48 -15.11 -0.16
C ASN A 116 -15.58 -13.84 -0.26
N ILE A 117 -15.49 -13.07 0.82
CA ILE A 117 -14.80 -11.76 0.86
C ILE A 117 -13.28 -11.86 0.63
N ALA A 118 -12.78 -11.38 -0.51
CA ALA A 118 -11.37 -11.44 -0.89
C ALA A 118 -10.79 -10.04 -1.18
N ASN A 119 -9.45 -9.98 -1.34
CA ASN A 119 -8.74 -8.81 -1.88
C ASN A 119 -9.11 -7.45 -1.26
N MET A 120 -9.32 -7.43 0.06
CA MET A 120 -9.68 -6.24 0.84
C MET A 120 -8.56 -5.19 0.85
N LYS A 121 -8.89 -3.98 0.39
CA LYS A 121 -8.00 -2.82 0.34
C LYS A 121 -8.70 -1.61 0.97
N LEU A 122 -8.10 -1.04 2.00
CA LEU A 122 -8.55 0.22 2.59
C LEU A 122 -7.59 1.33 2.20
N GLU A 123 -8.12 2.39 1.59
CA GLU A 123 -7.41 3.63 1.33
C GLU A 123 -7.93 4.73 2.25
N ILE A 124 -7.00 5.48 2.84
CA ILE A 124 -7.26 6.64 3.68
C ILE A 124 -6.58 7.84 3.05
N LEU A 125 -7.36 8.85 2.68
CA LEU A 125 -6.90 10.16 2.25
C LEU A 125 -7.11 11.16 3.40
N SER A 126 -6.04 11.68 3.98
CA SER A 126 -6.11 12.71 5.02
C SER A 126 -5.65 14.06 4.47
N GLU A 127 -6.41 15.11 4.73
CA GLU A 127 -6.07 16.51 4.45
C GLU A 127 -5.66 17.20 5.77
N LEU A 128 -4.47 17.77 5.82
CA LEU A 128 -3.98 18.58 6.93
C LEU A 128 -4.59 19.99 6.88
N PRO A 129 -4.65 20.73 8.00
CA PRO A 129 -5.09 22.13 8.00
C PRO A 129 -4.30 23.02 7.02
N SER A 130 -3.04 22.68 6.75
CA SER A 130 -2.20 23.38 5.77
C SER A 130 -2.56 23.08 4.30
N GLY A 131 -3.60 22.29 4.03
CA GLY A 131 -3.98 21.82 2.69
C GLY A 131 -3.16 20.65 2.14
N LYS A 132 -2.10 20.20 2.85
CA LYS A 132 -1.30 19.04 2.43
C LYS A 132 -2.13 17.76 2.54
N LYS A 133 -2.08 16.92 1.52
CA LYS A 133 -2.78 15.62 1.49
C LYS A 133 -1.80 14.46 1.68
N SER A 134 -2.24 13.42 2.38
CA SER A 134 -1.48 12.18 2.57
C SER A 134 -2.39 10.97 2.34
N ILE A 135 -1.86 9.94 1.69
CA ILE A 135 -2.59 8.70 1.39
C ILE A 135 -1.95 7.55 2.16
N LYS A 136 -2.75 6.79 2.91
CA LYS A 136 -2.35 5.53 3.55
C LYS A 136 -3.16 4.38 2.96
N ARG A 137 -2.49 3.31 2.57
CA ARG A 137 -3.12 2.11 2.00
C ARG A 137 -2.86 0.91 2.88
N PHE A 138 -3.90 0.16 3.16
CA PHE A 138 -3.85 -1.07 3.94
C PHE A 138 -4.35 -2.23 3.08
N ARG A 139 -3.59 -3.33 3.07
CA ARG A 139 -4.04 -4.60 2.50
C ARG A 139 -4.44 -5.51 3.65
N ILE A 140 -5.73 -5.80 3.75
CA ILE A 140 -6.26 -6.63 4.83
C ILE A 140 -6.19 -8.08 4.36
N ARG A 141 -5.43 -8.91 5.10
CA ARG A 141 -5.33 -10.35 4.84
C ARG A 141 -6.40 -11.08 5.66
N ARG A 142 -7.05 -12.06 5.04
CA ARG A 142 -7.88 -13.02 5.75
C ARG A 142 -6.92 -13.95 6.49
N ILE A 143 -6.88 -13.86 7.83
CA ILE A 143 -6.16 -14.82 8.69
C ILE A 143 -6.91 -16.14 8.72
#